data_AF-A0A536PED0-F1
#
_entry.id   AF-A0A536PED0-F1
#
_cell.length_a   1.000
_cell.length_b   1.000
_cell.length_c   1.000
_cell.angle_alpha   90.00
_cell.angle_beta   90.00
_cell.angle_gamma   90.00
#
_symmetry.space_group_name_H-M   'P 1'
#
loop_
_entity.id
_entity.type
_entity.pdbx_description
1 polymer ?
#
loop_
_entity_poly.entity_id
_entity_poly.type
_entity_poly.pdbx_seq_one_letter_code
_entity_poly.pdbx_strand_id
1 'polypeptide(L)' 'MARIDRNILRIALYELRVSGDAPAAVIIDEAVELARMFGSEASPKFVNGVLATAVGEQSGREERERGRQGSAGTT' A
#
# COMPACT_ATOMS: atom_id res chain seq x y z
N MET A 1 -19.78 8.65 -1.57
CA MET A 1 -19.12 7.36 -1.83
C MET A 1 -17.60 7.49 -1.95
N ALA A 2 -17.05 8.19 -2.95
CA ALA A 2 -15.58 8.32 -3.14
C ALA A 2 -14.75 8.85 -1.93
N ARG A 3 -15.37 9.54 -0.96
CA ARG A 3 -14.68 10.00 0.26
C ARG A 3 -14.25 8.85 1.16
N ILE A 4 -15.02 7.76 1.21
CA ILE A 4 -14.74 6.58 2.04
C ILE A 4 -13.55 5.83 1.43
N ASP A 5 -13.59 5.52 0.13
CA ASP A 5 -12.50 4.87 -0.58
C ASP A 5 -11.18 5.65 -0.43
N ARG A 6 -11.24 6.99 -0.54
CA ARG A 6 -10.07 7.86 -0.33
C ARG A 6 -9.51 7.77 1.09
N ASN A 7 -10.35 7.67 2.11
CA ASN A 7 -9.90 7.57 3.50
C ASN A 7 -9.28 6.20 3.79
N ILE A 8 -9.91 5.13 3.31
CA ILE A 8 -9.36 3.76 3.40
C ILE A 8 -7.98 3.70 2.75
N LEU A 9 -7.86 4.21 1.52
CA LEU A 9 -6.58 4.23 0.80
C LEU A 9 -5.51 5.05 1.53
N ARG A 10 -5.87 6.16 2.18
CA ARG A 10 -4.91 6.97 2.94
C ARG A 10 -4.33 6.20 4.13
N ILE A 11 -5.20 5.51 4.88
CA ILE A 11 -4.81 4.72 6.05
C ILE A 11 -3.90 3.57 5.60
N ALA A 12 -4.35 2.77 4.64
CA ALA A 12 -3.57 1.66 4.10
C ALA A 12 -2.22 2.10 3.52
N LEU A 13 -2.18 3.20 2.76
CA LEU A 13 -0.93 3.73 2.22
C LEU A 13 0.01 4.26 3.30
N TYR A 14 -0.52 4.82 4.39
CA TYR A 14 0.30 5.24 5.52
C TYR A 14 0.94 4.03 6.21
N GLU A 15 0.15 3.00 6.48
CA GLU A 15 0.66 1.77 7.09
C GLU A 15 1.70 1.08 6.20
N LEU A 16 1.44 0.99 4.90
CA LEU A 16 2.37 0.39 3.93
C LEU A 16 3.68 1.16 3.77
N ARG A 17 3.67 2.50 3.88
CA ARG A 17 4.84 3.34 3.52
C ARG A 17 5.57 3.94 4.70
N VAL A 18 4.92 4.06 5.85
CA VAL A 18 5.43 4.84 6.98
C VAL A 18 5.47 4.00 8.24
N SER A 19 4.36 3.37 8.61
CA SER A 19 4.25 2.66 9.89
C SER A 19 4.99 1.32 9.88
N GLY A 20 4.69 0.46 8.90
CA GLY A 20 5.24 -0.89 8.85
C GLY A 20 4.75 -1.83 9.96
N ASP A 21 3.61 -1.52 10.59
CA ASP A 21 3.11 -2.24 11.76
C ASP A 21 2.58 -3.65 11.47
N ALA A 22 2.27 -3.94 10.19
CA ALA A 22 1.74 -5.21 9.75
C ALA A 22 2.27 -5.60 8.35
N PRO A 23 2.27 -6.90 7.99
CA PRO A 23 2.61 -7.33 6.64
C PRO A 23 1.68 -6.71 5.59
N ALA A 24 2.23 -6.36 4.43
CA ALA A 24 1.48 -5.70 3.36
C ALA A 24 0.19 -6.44 2.95
N ALA A 25 0.21 -7.78 2.93
CA ALA A 25 -0.97 -8.59 2.64
C ALA A 25 -2.09 -8.38 3.66
N VAL A 26 -1.75 -8.29 4.96
CA VAL A 26 -2.73 -8.04 6.03
C VAL A 26 -3.33 -6.65 5.89
N ILE A 27 -2.50 -5.63 5.65
CA ILE A 27 -2.97 -4.24 5.46
C ILE A 27 -3.94 -4.15 4.27
N ILE A 28 -3.64 -4.86 3.17
CA ILE A 28 -4.50 -4.89 1.99
C ILE A 28 -5.83 -5.59 2.29
N ASP A 29 -5.81 -6.76 2.93
CA ASP A 29 -7.02 -7.51 3.26
C ASP A 29 -7.97 -6.70 4.15
N GLU A 30 -7.45 -6.05 5.21
CA GLU A 30 -8.25 -5.20 6.10
C GLU A 30 -8.81 -3.97 5.37
N ALA A 31 -8.04 -3.35 4.48
CA ALA A 31 -8.52 -2.23 3.67
C ALA A 31 -9.66 -2.65 2.72
N VAL A 32 -9.58 -3.85 2.14
CA VAL A 32 -10.63 -4.41 1.29
C VAL A 32 -11.89 -4.71 2.09
N GLU A 33 -11.76 -5.21 3.32
CA GLU A 33 -12.90 -5.48 4.18
C GLU A 33 -13.60 -4.19 4.64
N LEU A 34 -12.85 -3.15 5.00
CA LEU A 34 -13.42 -1.81 5.25
C LEU A 34 -14.16 -1.27 4.03
N ALA A 35 -13.63 -1.48 2.82
CA ALA A 35 -14.28 -1.05 1.59
C ALA A 35 -15.58 -1.83 1.32
N ARG A 36 -15.66 -3.08 1.78
CA ARG A 36 -16.84 -3.94 1.69
C ARG A 36 -17.94 -3.50 2.67
N MET A 37 -17.53 -3.07 3.87
CA MET A 37 -18.44 -2.60 4.92
C MET A 37 -19.00 -1.19 4.67
N PHE A 38 -18.17 -0.27 4.17
CA PHE A 38 -18.50 1.16 4.14
C PHE A 38 -18.58 1.74 2.72
N GLY A 39 -18.06 1.04 1.72
CA GLY A 39 -18.00 1.50 0.33
C GLY A 39 -19.25 1.17 -0.49
N SER A 40 -19.08 1.25 -1.80
CA SER A 40 -20.03 0.74 -2.79
C SER A 40 -19.67 -0.71 -3.18
N GLU A 41 -20.52 -1.38 -3.96
CA GLU A 41 -20.20 -2.72 -4.49
C GLU A 41 -18.90 -2.76 -5.31
N ALA A 42 -18.52 -1.64 -5.93
CA ALA A 42 -17.27 -1.53 -6.69
C ALA A 42 -16.03 -1.27 -5.82
N SER A 43 -16.22 -0.84 -4.56
CA SER A 43 -15.14 -0.36 -3.69
C SER A 43 -14.11 -1.44 -3.33
N PRO A 44 -14.47 -2.68 -2.94
CA PRO A 44 -13.49 -3.72 -2.61
C PRO A 44 -12.51 -4.01 -3.76
N LYS A 45 -13.04 -4.14 -4.98
CA LYS A 45 -12.22 -4.38 -6.18
C LYS A 45 -11.32 -3.19 -6.50
N PHE A 46 -11.86 -1.97 -6.38
CA PHE A 46 -11.11 -0.74 -6.61
C PHE A 46 -9.95 -0.58 -5.62
N VAL A 47 -10.21 -0.71 -4.31
CA VAL A 47 -9.20 -0.59 -3.26
C VAL A 47 -8.09 -1.64 -3.43
N ASN A 48 -8.46 -2.90 -3.66
CA ASN A 48 -7.49 -3.97 -3.89
C ASN A 48 -6.56 -3.66 -5.08
N GLY A 49 -7.12 -3.22 -6.21
CA GLY A 49 -6.34 -2.89 -7.41
C GLY A 49 -5.36 -1.73 -7.20
N VAL A 50 -5.78 -0.69 -6.47
CA VAL A 50 -4.91 0.46 -6.16
C VAL A 50 -3.78 0.06 -5.21
N LEU A 51 -4.07 -0.68 -4.14
CA LEU A 51 -3.05 -1.06 -3.16
C LEU A 51 -2.06 -2.09 -3.71
N ALA A 52 -2.52 -3.06 -4.51
CA ALA A 52 -1.63 -4.01 -5.20
C ALA A 52 -0.61 -3.28 -6.10
N THR A 53 -1.05 -2.24 -6.81
CA THR A 53 -0.17 -1.39 -7.62
C THR A 53 0.84 -0.64 -6.75
N ALA A 54 0.37 -0.05 -5.64
CA ALA A 54 1.22 0.71 -4.73
C ALA A 54 2.33 -0.12 -4.07
N VAL A 55 2.07 -1.40 -3.75
CA VAL A 55 3.08 -2.33 -3.22
C VAL A 55 4.07 -2.79 -4.30
N GLY A 56 3.60 -3.03 -5.53
CA GLY A 56 4.49 -3.36 -6.65
C GLY A 56 5.57 -2.28 -6.89
N GLU A 57 5.24 -1.01 -6.66
CA GLU A 57 6.22 0.09 -6.72
C GLU A 57 7.24 0.09 -5.57
N GLN A 58 6.91 -0.46 -4.39
CA GLN A 58 7.80 -0.50 -3.23
C GLN A 58 8.96 -1.46 -3.46
N SER A 59 8.69 -2.67 -3.94
CA SER A 59 9.73 -3.65 -4.28
C SER A 59 10.76 -3.05 -5.24
N GLY A 60 10.30 -2.29 -6.24
CA GLY A 60 11.18 -1.60 -7.19
C GLY A 60 11.92 -0.39 -6.63
N ARG A 61 11.41 0.28 -5.58
CA ARG A 61 12.10 1.41 -4.91
C ARG A 61 13.13 0.93 -3.91
N GLU A 62 12.80 -0.04 -3.08
CA GLU A 62 13.75 -0.60 -2.12
C GLU A 62 14.96 -1.22 -2.82
N GLU A 63 14.77 -1.86 -3.97
CA GLU A 63 15.86 -2.41 -4.77
C GLU A 63 16.76 -1.31 -5.36
N ARG A 64 16.18 -0.18 -5.79
CA ARG A 64 16.93 1.01 -6.24
C ARG A 64 17.69 1.68 -5.10
N GLU A 65 17.11 1.73 -3.90
CA GLU A 65 17.75 2.31 -2.72
C GLU A 65 18.88 1.42 -2.19
N ARG A 66 18.69 0.10 -2.15
CA ARG A 66 19.74 -0.89 -1.85
C ARG A 66 20.89 -0.83 -2.85
N GLY A 67 20.59 -0.72 -4.15
CA GLY A 67 21.61 -0.57 -5.20
C GLY A 67 22.43 0.73 -5.12
N ARG A 68 21.85 1.79 -4.53
CA ARG A 68 22.50 3.10 -4.40
C ARG A 68 23.38 3.23 -3.16
N GLN A 69 23.12 2.44 -2.11
CA GLN A 69 23.97 2.38 -0.91
C GLN A 69 25.20 1.48 -1.09
N GLY A 70 25.13 0.46 -1.97
CA GLY A 70 26.26 -0.42 -2.27
C GLY A 70 27.44 0.21 -3.04
N SER A 71 27.25 1.37 -3.68
CA SER A 71 28.32 2.03 -4.46
C SER A 71 29.10 3.09 -3.68
N ALA A 72 28.71 3.41 -2.44
CA ALA A 72 29.29 4.51 -1.66
C ALA A 72 30.31 4.06 -0.59
N GLY A 73 30.65 2.77 -0.53
CA GLY A 73 31.44 2.18 0.57
C GLY A 73 32.84 1.63 0.23
N THR A 74 33.41 1.90 -0.95
CA THR A 74 34.70 1.29 -1.39
C THR A 74 35.78 2.31 -1.75
N THR A 75 35.88 3.44 -1.06
CA THR A 75 37.05 4.34 -1.19
C THR A 75 37.38 4.92 0.17
#